data_AF-A0A4R1G3S0-F1
#
_entry.id   AF-A0A4R1G3S0-F1
#
_cell.length_a   1.000
_cell.length_b   1.000
_cell.length_c   1.000
_cell.angle_alpha   90.00
_cell.angle_beta   90.00
_cell.angle_gamma   90.00
#
_symmetry.space_group_name_H-M   'P 1'
#
loop_
_entity.id
_entity.type
_entity.pdbx_description
1 polymer ?
#
loop_
_entity_poly.entity_id
_entity_poly.type
_entity_poly.pdbx_seq_one_letter_code
_entity_poly.pdbx_strand_id
1 'polypeptide(L)'
;MLWTRNKRVLDTDKRALRILLRAAQTRLEPAQLLKLAQVASADYLAKVGSVQLRLSPHQNVTQHHPGYGRLIMKKLLATAGLTALLSTSVFAASSPEGAEAYIVSPSDGATVPATFTVTFGLKGMGVAPAGTDKENTGHHHLLIDGELPPMDAPMGDQVKHFGGGQTETELTLEPGTHTLQLILGDMAHQPHDPPVVSEKITITVE
;
A
#
# COMPACT_ATOMS: atom_id res chain seq x y z
N MET A 1 -40.87 -25.19 -8.84
CA MET A 1 -39.96 -24.50 -7.88
C MET A 1 -38.57 -24.53 -8.50
N LEU A 2 -37.79 -23.47 -8.72
CA LEU A 2 -37.77 -22.07 -8.31
C LEU A 2 -37.25 -21.21 -9.49
N TRP A 3 -37.82 -20.02 -9.68
CA TRP A 3 -37.20 -18.95 -10.48
C TRP A 3 -37.02 -17.74 -9.56
N THR A 4 -35.80 -17.52 -9.06
CA THR A 4 -35.42 -16.26 -8.40
C THR A 4 -33.98 -15.92 -8.76
N ARG A 5 -33.77 -15.33 -9.94
CA ARG A 5 -32.54 -14.57 -10.22
C ARG A 5 -32.53 -13.32 -9.34
N ASN A 6 -31.45 -13.17 -8.58
CA ASN A 6 -31.27 -12.20 -7.52
C ASN A 6 -31.21 -10.76 -8.07
N LYS A 7 -32.32 -10.00 -7.95
CA LYS A 7 -32.44 -8.59 -8.40
C LYS A 7 -31.39 -7.64 -7.81
N ARG A 8 -30.67 -8.02 -6.75
CA ARG A 8 -29.69 -7.19 -6.04
C ARG A 8 -28.40 -6.90 -6.82
N VAL A 9 -27.97 -7.81 -7.71
CA VAL A 9 -26.73 -7.66 -8.48
C VAL A 9 -26.92 -6.66 -9.64
N LEU A 10 -28.09 -6.67 -10.28
CA LEU A 10 -28.40 -5.76 -11.39
C LEU A 10 -28.64 -4.30 -10.95
N ASP A 11 -29.00 -4.07 -9.69
CA ASP A 11 -29.25 -2.71 -9.15
C ASP A 11 -27.97 -2.02 -8.64
N THR A 12 -26.93 -2.81 -8.34
CA THR A 12 -25.61 -2.30 -7.93
C THR A 12 -24.83 -1.72 -9.12
N ASP A 13 -24.91 -2.36 -10.30
CA ASP A 13 -24.34 -1.85 -11.55
C ASP A 13 -24.90 -0.46 -11.93
N LYS A 14 -26.19 -0.23 -11.70
CA LYS A 14 -26.85 1.05 -12.06
C LYS A 14 -26.50 2.21 -11.13
N ARG A 15 -25.97 1.95 -9.92
CA ARG A 15 -25.52 2.99 -9.00
C ARG A 15 -24.06 3.38 -9.26
N ALA A 16 -23.20 2.38 -9.49
CA ALA A 16 -21.81 2.62 -9.89
C ALA A 16 -21.72 3.42 -11.20
N LEU A 17 -22.52 3.05 -12.21
CA LEU A 17 -22.59 3.79 -13.48
C LEU A 17 -23.08 5.24 -13.31
N ARG A 18 -24.00 5.50 -12.37
CA ARG A 18 -24.53 6.84 -12.10
C ARG A 18 -23.55 7.74 -11.33
N ILE A 19 -22.70 7.17 -10.49
CA ILE A 19 -21.64 7.89 -9.78
C ILE A 19 -20.54 8.29 -10.77
N LEU A 20 -20.11 7.38 -11.64
CA LEU A 20 -19.13 7.65 -12.69
C LEU A 20 -19.65 8.68 -13.72
N LEU A 21 -20.94 8.59 -14.10
CA LEU A 21 -21.56 9.55 -15.02
C LEU A 21 -21.73 10.95 -14.40
N ARG A 22 -21.92 11.06 -13.08
CA ARG A 22 -21.92 12.34 -12.36
C ARG A 22 -20.52 12.93 -12.21
N ALA A 23 -19.50 12.10 -11.95
CA ALA A 23 -18.10 12.55 -11.86
C ALA A 23 -17.60 13.13 -13.19
N ALA A 24 -18.05 12.59 -14.33
CA ALA A 24 -17.71 13.11 -15.66
C ALA A 24 -18.39 14.46 -16.00
N GLN A 25 -19.37 14.91 -15.21
CA GLN A 25 -20.12 16.15 -15.44
C GLN A 25 -19.75 17.29 -14.48
N THR A 26 -18.90 17.03 -13.49
CA THR A 26 -18.39 18.04 -12.55
C THR A 26 -16.90 18.23 -12.75
N ARG A 27 -16.44 19.48 -12.87
CA ARG A 27 -15.01 19.85 -12.81
C ARG A 27 -14.48 19.52 -11.41
N LEU A 28 -14.15 18.27 -11.16
CA LEU A 28 -13.46 17.83 -9.97
C LEU A 28 -11.97 17.83 -10.26
N GLU A 29 -11.19 18.34 -9.32
CA GLU A 29 -9.73 18.35 -9.44
C GLU A 29 -9.19 16.90 -9.42
N PRO A 30 -8.06 16.61 -10.09
CA PRO A 30 -7.53 15.25 -10.26
C PRO A 30 -7.40 14.44 -8.96
N ALA A 31 -7.06 15.09 -7.84
CA ALA A 31 -6.97 14.46 -6.52
C ALA A 31 -8.32 13.94 -6.00
N GLN A 32 -9.42 14.63 -6.31
CA GLN A 32 -10.77 14.21 -5.91
C GLN A 32 -11.27 13.04 -6.75
N LEU A 33 -10.89 12.99 -8.04
CA LEU A 33 -11.18 11.86 -8.93
C LEU A 33 -10.46 10.59 -8.47
N LEU A 34 -9.21 10.71 -8.01
CA LEU A 34 -8.44 9.60 -7.47
C LEU A 34 -9.05 9.04 -6.17
N LYS A 35 -9.50 9.93 -5.26
CA LYS A 35 -10.17 9.55 -4.01
C LYS A 35 -11.48 8.79 -4.25
N LEU A 36 -12.26 9.19 -5.27
CA LEU A 36 -13.47 8.48 -5.68
C LEU A 36 -13.18 7.10 -6.30
N ALA A 37 -12.11 6.98 -7.08
CA ALA A 37 -11.70 5.71 -7.68
C ALA A 37 -11.23 4.68 -6.62
N GLN A 38 -10.53 5.14 -5.58
CA GLN A 38 -10.06 4.31 -4.48
C GLN A 38 -11.22 3.78 -3.59
N VAL A 39 -12.21 4.61 -3.27
CA VAL A 39 -13.39 4.18 -2.50
C VAL A 39 -14.22 3.15 -3.27
N ALA A 40 -14.34 3.31 -4.60
CA ALA A 40 -15.05 2.35 -5.44
C ALA A 40 -14.34 0.98 -5.53
N SER A 41 -13.00 0.93 -5.41
CA SER A 41 -12.26 -0.33 -5.46
C SER A 41 -12.34 -1.10 -4.13
N ALA A 42 -12.34 -0.40 -2.99
CA ALA A 42 -12.47 -1.01 -1.66
C ALA A 42 -13.82 -1.73 -1.47
N ASP A 43 -14.92 -1.09 -1.89
CA ASP A 43 -16.27 -1.68 -1.85
C ASP A 43 -16.43 -2.89 -2.79
N TYR A 44 -15.70 -2.89 -3.91
CA TYR A 44 -15.68 -4.02 -4.84
C TYR A 44 -14.93 -5.21 -4.23
N LEU A 45 -13.71 -5.00 -3.72
CA LEU A 45 -12.85 -6.05 -3.15
C LEU A 45 -13.47 -6.71 -1.91
N ALA A 46 -14.15 -5.94 -1.06
CA ALA A 46 -14.88 -6.48 0.09
C ALA A 46 -16.03 -7.43 -0.29
N LYS A 47 -16.53 -7.34 -1.53
CA LYS A 47 -17.70 -8.11 -2.00
C LYS A 47 -17.34 -9.37 -2.80
N VAL A 48 -16.15 -9.40 -3.41
CA VAL A 48 -15.63 -10.60 -4.12
C VAL A 48 -14.86 -11.55 -3.21
N GLY A 49 -14.32 -11.09 -2.07
CA GLY A 49 -13.51 -11.90 -1.16
C GLY A 49 -14.23 -13.00 -0.37
N SER A 50 -15.56 -13.08 -0.40
CA SER A 50 -16.35 -14.00 0.45
C SER A 50 -16.84 -15.30 -0.23
N VAL A 51 -16.29 -15.69 -1.40
CA VAL A 51 -16.69 -16.93 -2.09
C VAL A 51 -15.71 -18.05 -1.76
N GLN A 52 -15.93 -18.73 -0.62
CA GLN A 52 -15.18 -19.94 -0.25
C GLN A 52 -15.75 -21.17 -0.99
N LEU A 53 -14.96 -21.73 -1.90
CA LEU A 53 -15.26 -22.96 -2.64
C LEU A 53 -15.23 -24.17 -1.71
N ARG A 54 -16.41 -24.70 -1.37
CA ARG A 54 -16.57 -25.99 -0.69
C ARG A 54 -16.78 -27.08 -1.76
N LEU A 55 -15.76 -27.92 -1.97
CA LEU A 55 -15.89 -29.12 -2.80
C LEU A 55 -16.44 -30.27 -1.95
N SER A 56 -17.44 -30.99 -2.46
CA SER A 56 -17.86 -32.29 -1.93
C SER A 56 -18.14 -33.26 -3.08
N PRO A 57 -17.74 -34.55 -2.96
CA PRO A 57 -17.80 -35.52 -4.05
C PRO A 57 -19.08 -36.35 -4.05
N HIS A 58 -19.29 -37.08 -5.15
CA HIS A 58 -20.31 -38.10 -5.43
C HIS A 58 -21.74 -37.61 -5.75
N GLN A 59 -22.20 -37.89 -6.99
CA GLN A 59 -22.97 -39.10 -7.32
C GLN A 59 -23.10 -39.25 -8.84
N ASN A 60 -22.80 -40.45 -9.34
CA ASN A 60 -23.11 -40.90 -10.70
C ASN A 60 -24.60 -41.21 -10.77
N VAL A 61 -25.33 -40.58 -11.69
CA VAL A 61 -26.62 -41.09 -12.17
C VAL A 61 -26.63 -41.00 -13.69
N THR A 62 -26.47 -42.16 -14.32
CA THR A 62 -26.77 -42.42 -15.72
C THR A 62 -28.28 -42.42 -15.91
N GLN A 63 -28.83 -41.54 -16.74
CA GLN A 63 -30.04 -41.83 -17.50
C GLN A 63 -29.98 -41.19 -18.90
N HIS A 64 -29.99 -42.07 -19.90
CA HIS A 64 -30.26 -41.79 -21.29
C HIS A 64 -31.71 -41.35 -21.49
N HIS A 65 -31.94 -40.31 -22.30
CA HIS A 65 -33.10 -40.20 -23.18
C HIS A 65 -32.64 -39.62 -24.54
N PRO A 66 -33.11 -40.17 -25.67
CA PRO A 66 -32.67 -39.79 -27.01
C PRO A 66 -33.54 -38.67 -27.60
N GLY A 67 -32.93 -37.85 -28.46
CA GLY A 67 -33.62 -36.90 -29.30
C GLY A 67 -33.52 -35.47 -28.78
N TYR A 68 -32.59 -34.69 -29.31
CA TYR A 68 -32.87 -33.82 -30.46
C TYR A 68 -31.53 -33.42 -31.06
N GLY A 69 -31.33 -33.86 -32.30
CA GLY A 69 -30.16 -33.52 -33.08
C GLY A 69 -30.14 -32.04 -33.45
N ARG A 70 -28.93 -31.50 -33.39
CA ARG A 70 -28.34 -30.58 -34.37
C ARG A 70 -29.06 -29.24 -34.56
N LEU A 71 -28.64 -28.25 -33.77
CA LEU A 71 -28.65 -26.86 -34.25
C LEU A 71 -27.42 -26.10 -33.71
N ILE A 72 -26.52 -25.82 -34.66
CA ILE A 72 -25.56 -24.69 -34.73
C ILE A 72 -24.35 -24.67 -33.79
N MET A 73 -23.28 -25.30 -34.30
CA MET A 73 -21.89 -24.91 -34.05
C MET A 73 -21.64 -23.45 -34.46
N LYS A 74 -20.79 -22.75 -33.70
CA LYS A 74 -20.11 -21.46 -33.96
C LYS A 74 -20.80 -20.19 -33.46
N LYS A 75 -20.49 -19.83 -32.20
CA LYS A 75 -20.06 -18.46 -31.86
C LYS A 75 -18.92 -18.53 -30.83
N LEU A 76 -17.70 -18.64 -31.35
CA LEU A 76 -16.52 -18.09 -30.67
C LEU A 76 -16.66 -16.57 -30.78
N LEU A 77 -16.90 -15.89 -29.67
CA LEU A 77 -16.63 -14.46 -29.53
C LEU A 77 -15.80 -14.31 -28.26
N ALA A 78 -14.51 -14.12 -28.50
CA ALA A 78 -13.49 -13.85 -27.51
C ALA A 78 -13.89 -12.60 -26.70
N THR A 79 -14.17 -12.78 -25.41
CA THR A 79 -14.03 -11.70 -24.45
C THR A 79 -12.55 -11.61 -24.08
N ALA A 80 -11.80 -10.90 -24.93
CA ALA A 80 -10.44 -10.48 -24.62
C ALA A 80 -10.49 -9.68 -23.31
N GLY A 81 -9.73 -10.15 -22.33
CA GLY A 81 -9.53 -9.46 -21.07
C GLY A 81 -8.90 -8.09 -21.33
N LEU A 82 -9.58 -7.06 -20.87
CA LEU A 82 -8.99 -5.74 -20.71
C LEU A 82 -8.95 -5.42 -19.22
N THR A 83 -8.10 -6.14 -18.49
CA THR A 83 -7.62 -5.67 -17.19
C THR A 83 -6.62 -4.57 -17.49
N ALA A 84 -7.12 -3.35 -17.66
CA ALA A 84 -6.28 -2.16 -17.62
C ALA A 84 -5.69 -2.09 -16.20
N LEU A 85 -4.42 -2.48 -16.07
CA LEU A 85 -3.59 -2.16 -14.92
C LEU A 85 -3.44 -0.63 -14.91
N LEU A 86 -4.39 0.07 -14.28
CA LEU A 86 -4.18 1.44 -13.86
C LEU A 86 -3.06 1.40 -12.81
N SER A 87 -1.83 1.59 -13.28
CA SER A 87 -0.72 1.94 -12.40
C SER A 87 -1.02 3.36 -11.91
N THR A 88 -1.67 3.46 -10.76
CA THR A 88 -1.75 4.73 -10.03
C THR A 88 -0.33 5.04 -9.61
N SER A 89 0.37 5.85 -10.42
CA SER A 89 1.57 6.52 -9.96
C SER A 89 1.10 7.45 -8.84
N VAL A 90 1.29 6.99 -7.61
CA VAL A 90 1.10 7.82 -6.43
C VAL A 90 2.29 8.78 -6.48
N PHE A 91 2.01 10.05 -6.72
CA PHE A 91 3.05 11.07 -6.64
C PHE A 91 3.59 11.09 -5.21
N ALA A 92 4.91 11.08 -5.06
CA ALA A 92 5.56 11.19 -3.75
C ALA A 92 5.04 12.43 -3.00
N ALA A 93 4.79 12.30 -1.70
CA ALA A 93 4.31 13.42 -0.90
C ALA A 93 5.40 14.50 -0.79
N SER A 94 5.02 15.77 -1.01
CA SER A 94 5.98 16.88 -0.91
C SER A 94 6.49 17.07 0.52
N SER A 95 7.76 17.45 0.68
CA SER A 95 8.30 17.95 1.95
C SER A 95 8.66 19.45 1.84
N PRO A 96 8.57 20.23 2.93
CA PRO A 96 8.95 21.63 2.93
C PRO A 96 10.47 21.81 2.89
N GLU A 97 10.94 22.94 2.36
CA GLU A 97 12.35 23.29 2.35
C GLU A 97 12.94 23.28 3.76
N GLY A 98 14.12 22.65 3.92
CA GLY A 98 14.79 22.53 5.21
C GLY A 98 14.17 21.48 6.16
N ALA A 99 13.24 20.65 5.68
CA ALA A 99 12.82 19.45 6.40
C ALA A 99 13.99 18.47 6.52
N GLU A 100 14.17 17.91 7.71
CA GLU A 100 15.34 17.09 8.04
C GLU A 100 14.94 16.04 9.07
N ALA A 101 15.33 14.78 8.83
CA ALA A 101 15.36 13.76 9.88
C ALA A 101 16.77 13.73 10.48
N TYR A 102 16.90 13.41 11.76
CA TYR A 102 18.22 13.33 12.40
C TYR A 102 18.23 12.32 13.53
N ILE A 103 19.38 11.73 13.82
CA ILE A 103 19.56 10.87 14.99
C ILE A 103 20.05 11.74 16.14
N VAL A 104 19.25 11.80 17.20
CA VAL A 104 19.57 12.55 18.43
C VAL A 104 20.64 11.82 19.24
N SER A 105 20.48 10.51 19.36
CA SER A 105 21.43 9.60 19.98
C SER A 105 21.31 8.21 19.37
N PRO A 106 22.39 7.42 19.28
CA PRO A 106 23.77 7.79 19.59
C PRO A 106 24.32 8.87 18.64
N SER A 107 25.39 9.54 19.04
CA SER A 107 26.11 10.48 18.15
C SER A 107 27.02 9.71 17.19
N ASP A 108 27.39 10.35 16.09
CA ASP A 108 28.39 9.80 15.16
C ASP A 108 29.73 9.54 15.88
N GLY A 109 30.31 8.37 15.65
CA GLY A 109 31.52 7.87 16.29
C GLY A 109 31.32 7.31 17.71
N ALA A 110 30.09 7.21 18.22
CA ALA A 110 29.86 6.72 19.57
C ALA A 110 30.16 5.21 19.71
N THR A 111 30.72 4.84 20.86
CA THR A 111 30.74 3.44 21.34
C THR A 111 29.51 3.20 22.23
N VAL A 112 28.77 2.12 21.95
CA VAL A 112 27.53 1.76 22.64
C VAL A 112 27.57 0.29 23.09
N PRO A 113 26.83 -0.09 24.15
CA PRO A 113 26.66 -1.49 24.50
C PRO A 113 25.89 -2.27 23.41
N ALA A 114 25.95 -3.60 23.46
CA ALA A 114 25.19 -4.50 22.57
C ALA A 114 23.71 -4.12 22.40
N THR A 115 23.04 -3.70 23.48
CA THR A 115 21.67 -3.19 23.47
C THR A 115 21.64 -1.72 23.84
N PHE A 116 21.13 -0.88 22.95
CA PHE A 116 21.15 0.58 23.11
C PHE A 116 19.91 1.23 22.49
N THR A 117 19.58 2.44 22.97
CA THR A 117 18.48 3.23 22.43
C THR A 117 18.97 4.14 21.31
N VAL A 118 18.22 4.15 20.21
CA VAL A 118 18.34 5.15 19.14
C VAL A 118 17.15 6.08 19.24
N THR A 119 17.41 7.39 19.36
CA THR A 119 16.38 8.43 19.44
C THR A 119 16.38 9.24 18.16
N PHE A 120 15.20 9.41 17.58
CA PHE A 120 14.96 10.05 16.31
C PHE A 120 14.51 11.49 16.51
N GLY A 121 14.88 12.34 15.56
CA GLY A 121 14.47 13.73 15.46
C GLY A 121 13.90 14.02 14.09
N LEU A 122 13.02 15.02 14.04
CA LEU A 122 12.43 15.55 12.82
C LEU A 122 12.28 17.07 12.95
N LYS A 123 12.67 17.79 11.91
CA LYS A 123 12.56 19.24 11.80
C LYS A 123 11.75 19.61 10.57
N GLY A 124 10.93 20.67 10.68
CA GLY A 124 10.15 21.20 9.56
C GLY A 124 8.91 20.39 9.19
N MET A 125 8.66 19.25 9.84
CA MET A 125 7.52 18.36 9.58
C MET A 125 6.98 17.74 10.87
N GLY A 126 5.79 17.13 10.81
CA GLY A 126 5.21 16.36 11.91
C GLY A 126 5.37 14.85 11.75
N VAL A 127 5.35 14.12 12.86
CA VAL A 127 5.28 12.65 12.85
C VAL A 127 3.81 12.21 12.89
N ALA A 128 3.41 11.32 12.00
CA ALA A 128 2.08 10.73 11.93
C ALA A 128 2.16 9.23 11.60
N PRO A 129 1.28 8.37 12.15
CA PRO A 129 1.27 6.96 11.81
C PRO A 129 1.05 6.72 10.31
N ALA A 130 1.60 5.62 9.79
CA ALA A 130 1.35 5.16 8.43
C ALA A 130 -0.16 5.04 8.17
N GLY A 131 -0.58 5.34 6.93
CA GLY A 131 -1.98 5.43 6.53
C GLY A 131 -2.69 6.72 6.92
N THR A 132 -2.06 7.62 7.69
CA THR A 132 -2.63 8.93 8.03
C THR A 132 -2.42 9.93 6.89
N ASP A 133 -3.47 10.25 6.16
CA ASP A 133 -3.50 11.30 5.13
C ASP A 133 -3.48 12.69 5.79
N LYS A 134 -2.28 13.19 6.08
CA LYS A 134 -2.06 14.52 6.66
C LYS A 134 -0.85 15.21 6.04
N GLU A 135 -1.07 16.43 5.55
CA GLU A 135 -0.03 17.27 4.94
C GLU A 135 1.15 17.51 5.90
N ASN A 136 2.35 17.60 5.32
CA ASN A 136 3.61 17.86 6.03
C ASN A 136 3.87 16.89 7.21
N THR A 137 3.44 15.63 7.05
CA THR A 137 3.71 14.57 8.02
C THR A 137 4.20 13.29 7.37
N GLY A 138 4.87 12.47 8.17
CA GLY A 138 5.33 11.14 7.79
C GLY A 138 5.73 10.34 9.03
N HIS A 139 6.43 9.23 8.82
CA HIS A 139 6.95 8.40 9.90
C HIS A 139 8.36 7.89 9.60
N HIS A 140 9.09 7.57 10.65
CA HIS A 140 10.49 7.20 10.57
C HIS A 140 10.68 5.78 10.02
N HIS A 141 11.80 5.63 9.33
CA HIS A 141 12.40 4.36 8.98
C HIS A 141 13.88 4.44 9.31
N LEU A 142 14.45 3.34 9.79
CA LEU A 142 15.88 3.25 10.13
C LEU A 142 16.56 2.23 9.24
N LEU A 143 17.62 2.67 8.58
CA LEU A 143 18.60 1.83 7.91
C LEU A 143 19.67 1.43 8.93
N ILE A 144 20.01 0.15 8.95
CA ILE A 144 21.12 -0.42 9.73
C ILE A 144 22.02 -1.11 8.73
N ASP A 145 23.26 -0.64 8.59
CA ASP A 145 24.24 -1.16 7.60
C ASP A 145 23.73 -1.20 6.16
N GLY A 146 22.84 -0.26 5.83
CA GLY A 146 22.12 -0.22 4.57
C GLY A 146 22.40 1.02 3.72
N GLU A 147 21.86 0.98 2.50
CA GLU A 147 21.83 2.12 1.58
C GLU A 147 20.41 2.62 1.40
N LEU A 148 20.28 3.91 1.05
CA LEU A 148 18.99 4.55 0.84
C LEU A 148 18.14 3.76 -0.18
N PRO A 149 16.84 3.56 0.11
CA PRO A 149 15.94 2.84 -0.79
C PRO A 149 15.60 3.67 -2.04
N PRO A 150 14.93 3.08 -3.05
CA PRO A 150 14.37 3.85 -4.16
C PRO A 150 13.42 4.94 -3.67
N MET A 151 13.52 6.15 -4.23
CA MET A 151 12.71 7.31 -3.82
C MET A 151 11.30 7.31 -4.43
N ASP A 152 11.08 6.51 -5.46
CA ASP A 152 9.86 6.42 -6.26
C ASP A 152 8.99 5.20 -5.94
N ALA A 153 9.32 4.47 -4.87
CA ALA A 153 8.60 3.29 -4.45
C ALA A 153 8.43 3.23 -2.92
N PRO A 154 7.40 2.52 -2.42
CA PRO A 154 7.30 2.18 -1.00
C PRO A 154 8.54 1.44 -0.53
N MET A 155 9.03 1.81 0.66
CA MET A 155 10.12 1.10 1.31
C MET A 155 9.68 -0.31 1.73
N GLY A 156 10.57 -1.28 1.54
CA GLY A 156 10.35 -2.68 1.89
C GLY A 156 11.21 -3.10 3.08
N ASP A 157 11.44 -4.41 3.20
CA ASP A 157 12.10 -5.04 4.37
C ASP A 157 13.56 -4.64 4.58
N GLN A 158 14.18 -3.89 3.65
CA GLN A 158 15.53 -3.36 3.80
C GLN A 158 15.65 -2.26 4.87
N VAL A 159 14.53 -1.74 5.38
CA VAL A 159 14.50 -0.74 6.46
C VAL A 159 13.68 -1.26 7.65
N LYS A 160 14.02 -0.80 8.85
CA LYS A 160 13.19 -1.02 10.03
C LYS A 160 12.09 0.05 10.07
N HIS A 161 10.83 -0.39 10.06
CA HIS A 161 9.66 0.50 10.00
C HIS A 161 9.21 1.00 11.39
N PHE A 162 8.91 2.30 11.48
CA PHE A 162 8.29 2.93 12.64
C PHE A 162 6.96 3.59 12.27
N GLY A 163 6.10 2.83 11.58
CA GLY A 163 4.79 3.27 11.09
C GLY A 163 3.77 3.62 12.19
N GLY A 164 4.08 3.40 13.46
CA GLY A 164 3.25 3.87 14.58
C GLY A 164 3.52 5.32 14.98
N GLY A 165 4.49 5.97 14.34
CA GLY A 165 4.97 7.29 14.73
C GLY A 165 5.97 7.26 15.89
N GLN A 166 6.70 6.16 16.06
CA GLN A 166 7.74 6.05 17.07
C GLN A 166 8.89 7.02 16.77
N THR A 167 9.40 7.65 17.82
CA THR A 167 10.55 8.56 17.75
C THR A 167 11.78 7.99 18.45
N GLU A 168 11.74 6.72 18.85
CA GLU A 168 12.88 5.99 19.36
C GLU A 168 12.69 4.49 19.19
N THR A 169 13.78 3.75 19.30
CA THR A 169 13.78 2.29 19.36
C THR A 169 14.95 1.80 20.21
N GLU A 170 14.77 0.67 20.87
CA GLU A 170 15.89 -0.14 21.32
C GLU A 170 16.39 -0.99 20.14
N LEU A 171 17.71 -1.06 19.97
CA LEU A 171 18.39 -1.96 19.04
C LEU A 171 19.28 -2.90 19.85
N THR A 172 19.40 -4.14 19.36
CA THR A 172 20.44 -5.07 19.76
C THR A 172 21.22 -5.46 18.52
N LEU A 173 22.51 -5.18 18.51
CA LEU A 173 23.42 -5.46 17.39
C LEU A 173 24.60 -6.31 17.88
N GLU A 174 25.23 -7.03 16.96
CA GLU A 174 26.45 -7.77 17.24
C GLU A 174 27.63 -6.79 17.50
N PRO A 175 28.68 -7.20 18.23
CA PRO A 175 29.86 -6.36 18.40
C PRO A 175 30.54 -6.01 17.07
N GLY A 176 30.92 -4.75 16.88
CA GLY A 176 31.54 -4.27 15.66
C GLY A 176 31.14 -2.85 15.24
N THR A 177 31.58 -2.44 14.05
CA THR A 177 31.22 -1.14 13.46
C THR A 177 29.92 -1.26 12.69
N HIS A 178 28.97 -0.37 12.97
CA HIS A 178 27.67 -0.30 12.30
C HIS A 178 27.38 1.11 11.81
N THR A 179 26.55 1.23 10.78
CA THR A 179 26.02 2.51 10.30
C THR A 179 24.52 2.61 10.51
N LEU A 180 24.05 3.80 10.88
CA LEU A 180 22.65 4.10 11.10
C LEU A 180 22.24 5.33 10.28
N GLN A 181 21.08 5.28 9.63
CA GLN A 181 20.53 6.41 8.88
C GLN A 181 19.01 6.41 8.92
N LEU A 182 18.39 7.57 9.09
CA LEU A 182 16.94 7.74 9.04
C LEU A 182 16.48 8.19 7.66
N ILE A 183 15.28 7.76 7.28
CA ILE A 183 14.50 8.31 6.17
C ILE A 183 13.03 8.42 6.58
N LEU A 184 12.39 9.53 6.22
CA LEU A 184 10.97 9.74 6.46
C LEU A 184 10.15 9.20 5.28
N GLY A 185 9.18 8.35 5.59
CA GLY A 185 8.18 7.91 4.63
C GLY A 185 6.85 8.61 4.85
N ASP A 186 6.10 8.80 3.77
CA ASP A 186 4.75 9.32 3.78
C ASP A 186 3.74 8.28 4.31
N MET A 187 2.43 8.54 4.15
CA MET A 187 1.38 7.61 4.58
C MET A 187 1.46 6.21 3.95
N ALA A 188 2.11 6.06 2.79
CA ALA A 188 2.25 4.81 2.05
C ALA A 188 3.65 4.18 2.17
N HIS A 189 4.49 4.68 3.08
CA HIS A 189 5.91 4.30 3.23
C HIS A 189 6.78 4.68 2.02
N GLN A 190 6.31 5.59 1.16
CA GLN A 190 7.12 6.11 0.07
C GLN A 190 7.95 7.30 0.60
N PRO A 191 9.23 7.43 0.24
CA PRO A 191 10.00 8.63 0.56
C PRO A 191 9.32 9.91 0.07
N HIS A 192 9.45 10.99 0.84
CA HIS A 192 8.99 12.32 0.41
C HIS A 192 9.83 12.87 -0.76
N ASP A 193 9.31 13.89 -1.45
CA ASP A 193 10.03 14.66 -2.46
C ASP A 193 10.05 16.18 -2.10
N PRO A 194 11.22 16.78 -1.80
CA PRO A 194 12.53 16.14 -1.69
C PRO A 194 12.62 15.12 -0.54
N PRO A 195 13.55 14.15 -0.60
CA PRO A 195 13.74 13.17 0.47
C PRO A 195 14.12 13.83 1.80
N VAL A 196 13.49 13.38 2.88
CA VAL A 196 13.79 13.80 4.25
C VAL A 196 14.60 12.69 4.91
N VAL A 197 15.92 12.83 4.87
CA VAL A 197 16.89 11.85 5.34
C VAL A 197 17.79 12.46 6.40
N SER A 198 18.38 11.64 7.27
CA SER A 198 19.44 12.08 8.16
C SER A 198 20.82 11.93 7.52
N GLU A 199 21.79 12.61 8.12
CA GLU A 199 23.19 12.19 8.01
C GLU A 199 23.33 10.71 8.41
N LYS A 200 24.21 10.00 7.72
CA LYS A 200 24.58 8.63 8.06
C LYS A 200 25.62 8.70 9.19
N ILE A 201 25.32 8.08 10.32
CA ILE A 201 26.26 8.00 11.46
C ILE A 201 26.90 6.62 11.50
N THR A 202 28.10 6.55 12.07
CA THR A 202 28.83 5.32 12.37
C THR A 202 28.91 5.14 13.87
N ILE A 203 28.71 3.93 14.36
CA ILE A 203 28.83 3.57 15.78
C ILE A 203 29.70 2.32 15.93
N THR A 204 30.23 2.11 17.13
CA THR A 204 30.92 0.87 17.52
C THR A 204 30.15 0.20 18.65
N VAL A 205 29.84 -1.08 18.50
CA VAL A 205 29.13 -1.90 19.49
C VAL A 205 30.15 -2.76 20.24
N GLU A 206 30.13 -2.72 21.57
CA GLU A 206 31.01 -3.48 22.49
C GLU A 206 30.26 -4.18 23.63
#